data_AF-A0A0M0JV08-F1
#
_entry.id   AF-A0A0M0JV08-F1
#
_cell.length_a   1.000
_cell.length_b   1.000
_cell.length_c   1.000
_cell.angle_alpha   90.00
_cell.angle_beta   90.00
_cell.angle_gamma   90.00
#
_symmetry.space_group_name_H-M   'P 1'
#
loop_
_entity.id
_entity.type
_entity.pdbx_description
1 polymer ?
#
loop_
_entity_poly.entity_id
_entity_poly.type
_entity_poly.pdbx_seq_one_letter_code
_entity_poly.pdbx_strand_id
1 'polypeptide(L)'
;MAVYSSNVLLVMGLISTLALGAFGEKPSDEMLGTRSGIVLTLQLTTIAFKFVIADSLPKVSYDTTLDMYMNMCSIFLGIVFFENAIVARFGEMGISEDLRDILDGYFALTIASLWFAANAIFVYVIRKYICKRSWDRAPW
;
A
#
# COMPACT_ATOMS: atom_id res chain seq x y z
N MET A 1 17.17 -16.14 -6.40
CA MET A 1 17.10 -14.86 -5.66
C MET A 1 16.19 -13.84 -6.33
N ALA A 2 16.44 -13.40 -7.58
CA ALA A 2 15.62 -12.36 -8.24
C ALA A 2 14.13 -12.73 -8.45
N VAL A 3 13.83 -13.99 -8.77
CA VAL A 3 12.44 -14.48 -8.91
C VAL A 3 11.70 -14.51 -7.57
N TYR A 4 12.38 -14.93 -6.50
CA TYR A 4 11.84 -14.95 -5.14
C TYR A 4 11.46 -13.55 -4.65
N SER A 5 12.37 -12.58 -4.80
CA SER A 5 12.09 -11.17 -4.45
C SER A 5 10.95 -10.59 -5.30
N SER A 6 10.84 -10.96 -6.58
CA SER A 6 9.74 -10.49 -7.44
C SER A 6 8.38 -11.03 -7.01
N ASN A 7 8.29 -12.31 -6.60
CA ASN A 7 7.04 -12.92 -6.16
C ASN A 7 6.55 -12.28 -4.85
N VAL A 8 7.47 -12.05 -3.91
CA VAL A 8 7.20 -11.38 -2.64
C VAL A 8 6.67 -9.96 -2.85
N LEU A 9 7.28 -9.19 -3.76
CA LEU A 9 6.81 -7.85 -4.11
C LEU A 9 5.41 -7.87 -4.72
N LEU A 10 5.10 -8.86 -5.55
CA LEU A 10 3.78 -9.03 -6.15
C LEU A 10 2.72 -9.28 -5.07
N VAL A 11 2.99 -10.18 -4.11
CA VAL A 11 2.08 -10.47 -3.00
C VAL A 11 1.84 -9.22 -2.13
N MET A 12 2.90 -8.47 -1.80
CA MET A 12 2.77 -7.22 -1.02
C MET A 12 1.99 -6.14 -1.76
N GLY A 13 2.16 -6.05 -3.08
CA GLY A 13 1.36 -5.17 -3.95
C GLY A 13 -0.12 -5.56 -3.99
N LEU A 14 -0.44 -6.86 -4.02
CA LEU A 14 -1.83 -7.32 -3.98
C LEU A 14 -2.51 -6.99 -2.64
N ILE A 15 -1.84 -7.25 -1.53
CA ILE A 15 -2.38 -6.98 -0.18
C ILE A 15 -2.67 -5.49 0.00
N SER A 16 -1.78 -4.63 -0.47
CA SER A 16 -1.96 -3.18 -0.40
C SER A 16 -3.06 -2.67 -1.35
N THR A 17 -3.26 -3.27 -2.52
CA THR A 17 -4.41 -2.92 -3.38
C THR A 17 -5.76 -3.31 -2.79
N LEU A 18 -5.83 -4.33 -1.93
CA LEU A 18 -7.06 -4.69 -1.22
C LEU A 18 -7.54 -3.59 -0.27
N ALA A 19 -6.65 -2.69 0.16
CA ALA A 19 -7.05 -1.52 0.95
C ALA A 19 -8.00 -0.59 0.19
N LEU A 20 -7.94 -0.58 -1.14
CA LEU A 20 -8.90 0.17 -1.97
C LEU A 20 -10.32 -0.39 -1.85
N GLY A 21 -10.47 -1.68 -1.53
CA GLY A 21 -11.78 -2.29 -1.26
C GLY A 21 -12.49 -1.68 -0.06
N ALA A 22 -11.76 -1.09 0.90
CA ALA A 22 -12.35 -0.39 2.04
C ALA A 22 -13.09 0.91 1.63
N PHE A 23 -12.83 1.44 0.42
CA PHE A 23 -13.55 2.59 -0.13
C PHE A 23 -14.82 2.20 -0.92
N GLY A 24 -15.08 0.90 -1.11
CA GLY A 24 -16.34 0.44 -1.70
C GLY A 24 -17.53 0.59 -0.76
N GLU A 25 -17.29 0.71 0.54
CA GLU A 25 -18.32 0.92 1.56
C GLU A 25 -18.66 2.40 1.69
N LYS A 26 -19.96 2.72 1.73
CA LYS A 26 -20.42 4.10 1.94
C LYS A 26 -19.91 4.63 3.29
N PRO A 27 -19.49 5.90 3.39
CA PRO A 27 -19.10 6.50 4.65
C PRO A 27 -20.36 6.80 5.49
N SER A 28 -21.03 5.76 5.98
CA SER A 28 -22.04 5.88 7.03
C SER A 28 -21.35 5.79 8.40
N ASP A 29 -21.86 6.52 9.39
CA ASP A 29 -21.29 6.57 10.75
C ASP A 29 -21.15 5.17 11.38
N GLU A 30 -22.05 4.23 11.05
CA GLU A 30 -22.01 2.84 11.51
C GLU A 30 -20.93 2.00 10.80
N MET A 31 -20.54 2.38 9.58
CA MET A 31 -19.66 1.61 8.70
C MET A 31 -18.18 2.07 8.75
N LEU A 32 -17.90 3.23 9.35
CA LEU A 32 -16.52 3.74 9.54
C LEU A 32 -15.65 2.80 10.40
N GLY A 33 -16.25 2.14 11.39
CA GLY A 33 -15.57 1.13 12.20
C GLY A 33 -15.09 -0.05 11.37
N THR A 34 -15.90 -0.50 10.41
CA THR A 34 -15.56 -1.59 9.49
C THR A 34 -14.41 -1.20 8.55
N ARG A 35 -14.47 0.00 7.97
CA ARG A 35 -13.41 0.52 7.08
C ARG A 35 -12.06 0.60 7.79
N SER A 36 -12.03 1.22 8.96
CA SER A 36 -10.81 1.31 9.79
C SER A 36 -10.30 -0.05 10.25
N GLY A 37 -11.19 -0.99 10.59
CA GLY A 37 -10.84 -2.37 10.94
C GLY A 37 -10.16 -3.14 9.81
N ILE A 38 -10.64 -2.97 8.57
CA ILE A 38 -10.02 -3.58 7.38
C ILE A 38 -8.60 -3.05 7.19
N VAL A 39 -8.41 -1.73 7.25
CA VAL A 39 -7.10 -1.08 7.07
C VAL A 39 -6.10 -1.53 8.14
N LEU A 40 -6.52 -1.58 9.40
CA LEU A 40 -5.67 -2.07 10.51
C LEU A 40 -5.28 -3.54 10.35
N THR A 41 -6.19 -4.38 9.86
CA THR A 41 -5.91 -5.80 9.59
C THR A 41 -4.87 -5.95 8.46
N LEU A 42 -5.00 -5.17 7.39
CA LEU A 42 -4.02 -5.13 6.30
C LEU A 42 -2.66 -4.61 6.78
N GLN A 43 -2.66 -3.65 7.71
CA GLN A 43 -1.45 -3.11 8.32
C GLN A 43 -0.71 -4.18 9.13
N LEU A 44 -1.41 -4.91 10.00
CA LEU A 44 -0.83 -6.02 10.77
C LEU A 44 -0.31 -7.12 9.85
N THR A 45 -1.03 -7.42 8.78
CA THR A 45 -0.62 -8.40 7.75
C THR A 45 0.68 -7.97 7.08
N THR A 46 0.80 -6.70 6.68
CA THR A 46 2.00 -6.13 6.05
C THR A 46 3.21 -6.21 6.98
N ILE A 47 3.03 -5.89 8.26
CA ILE A 47 4.09 -5.96 9.28
C ILE A 47 4.50 -7.42 9.53
N ALA A 48 3.54 -8.34 9.61
CA ALA A 48 3.82 -9.77 9.78
C ALA A 48 4.64 -10.33 8.60
N PHE A 49 4.26 -9.99 7.35
CA PHE A 49 5.04 -10.36 6.16
C PHE A 49 6.46 -9.79 6.21
N LYS A 50 6.62 -8.53 6.63
CA LYS A 50 7.94 -7.91 6.80
C LYS A 50 8.83 -8.71 7.77
N PHE A 51 8.29 -9.17 8.90
CA PHE A 51 9.05 -10.00 9.84
C PHE A 51 9.44 -11.36 9.26
N VAL A 52 8.51 -12.06 8.59
CA VAL A 52 8.80 -13.36 7.95
C VAL A 52 9.93 -13.25 6.93
N ILE A 53 9.97 -12.14 6.20
CA ILE A 53 10.97 -11.91 5.16
C ILE A 53 12.30 -11.47 5.77
N ALA A 54 12.28 -10.69 6.85
CA ALA A 54 13.46 -10.35 7.62
C ALA A 54 14.14 -11.58 8.25
N ASP A 55 13.37 -12.62 8.61
CA ASP A 55 13.92 -13.89 9.12
C ASP A 55 14.49 -14.78 8.00
N SER A 56 14.01 -14.61 6.78
CA SER A 56 14.45 -15.38 5.61
C SER A 56 15.69 -14.79 4.91
N LEU A 57 16.03 -13.52 5.18
CA LEU A 57 17.19 -12.84 4.63
C LEU A 57 18.28 -12.64 5.69
N PRO A 58 19.58 -12.83 5.35
CA PRO A 58 20.66 -12.47 6.26
C PRO A 58 20.62 -10.97 6.53
N LYS A 59 20.73 -10.58 7.81
CA LYS A 59 20.72 -9.19 8.27
C LYS A 59 21.86 -8.41 7.63
N VAL A 60 21.57 -7.66 6.59
CA VAL A 60 22.49 -6.72 5.93
C VAL A 60 22.16 -5.30 6.40
N SER A 61 23.18 -4.48 6.69
CA SER A 61 23.02 -3.14 7.28
C SER A 61 22.52 -2.05 6.33
N TYR A 62 22.12 -2.39 5.10
CA TYR A 62 21.58 -1.44 4.13
C TYR A 62 20.14 -1.83 3.76
N ASP A 63 19.28 -0.82 3.69
CA ASP A 63 17.89 -0.98 3.23
C ASP A 63 17.90 -1.63 1.85
N THR A 64 17.34 -2.83 1.76
CA THR A 64 17.17 -3.47 0.46
C THR A 64 16.04 -2.78 -0.30
N THR A 65 16.05 -2.88 -1.64
CA THR A 65 14.93 -2.35 -2.47
C THR A 65 13.58 -2.94 -2.06
N LEU A 66 13.60 -4.13 -1.42
CA LEU A 66 12.43 -4.81 -0.89
C LEU A 66 11.96 -4.18 0.43
N ASP A 67 12.86 -3.83 1.34
CA ASP A 67 12.51 -3.13 2.60
C ASP A 67 11.93 -1.75 2.33
N MET A 68 12.48 -1.03 1.34
CA MET A 68 11.97 0.28 0.91
C MET A 68 10.53 0.18 0.40
N TYR A 69 10.20 -0.85 -0.39
CA TYR A 69 8.84 -1.08 -0.89
C TYR A 69 7.86 -1.44 0.22
N MET A 70 8.27 -2.28 1.18
CA MET A 70 7.43 -2.62 2.33
C MET A 70 7.14 -1.42 3.22
N ASN A 71 8.14 -0.56 3.44
CA ASN A 71 7.92 0.70 4.16
C ASN A 71 6.97 1.62 3.38
N MET A 72 7.11 1.74 2.05
CA MET A 72 6.14 2.50 1.25
C MET A 72 4.72 1.96 1.37
N CYS A 73 4.52 0.64 1.30
CA CYS A 73 3.21 0.01 1.48
C CYS A 73 2.62 0.29 2.87
N SER A 74 3.44 0.18 3.92
CA SER A 74 3.04 0.47 5.29
C SER A 74 2.69 1.94 5.50
N ILE A 75 3.44 2.88 4.89
CA ILE A 75 3.14 4.31 4.97
C ILE A 75 1.83 4.62 4.25
N PHE A 76 1.60 4.01 3.08
CA PHE A 76 0.35 4.16 2.33
C PHE A 76 -0.87 3.70 3.14
N LEU A 77 -0.82 2.51 3.73
CA LEU A 77 -1.89 2.01 4.61
C LEU A 77 -2.11 2.92 5.83
N GLY A 78 -1.04 3.50 6.37
CA GLY A 78 -1.12 4.51 7.43
C GLY A 78 -1.86 5.77 6.98
N ILE A 79 -1.56 6.31 5.80
CA ILE A 79 -2.24 7.49 5.24
C ILE A 79 -3.74 7.22 5.06
N VAL A 80 -4.10 6.05 4.50
CA VAL A 80 -5.50 5.63 4.34
C VAL A 80 -6.21 5.54 5.69
N PHE A 81 -5.55 5.03 6.73
CA PHE A 81 -6.12 4.99 8.07
C PHE A 81 -6.37 6.40 8.63
N PHE A 82 -5.42 7.32 8.47
CA PHE A 82 -5.57 8.70 8.91
C PHE A 82 -6.70 9.43 8.20
N GLU A 83 -6.86 9.23 6.90
CA GLU A 83 -7.98 9.77 6.13
C GLU A 83 -9.32 9.28 6.70
N ASN A 84 -9.47 7.97 6.92
CA ASN A 84 -10.69 7.40 7.52
C ASN A 84 -10.98 8.01 8.91
N ALA A 85 -9.95 8.24 9.72
CA ALA A 85 -10.09 8.90 11.02
C ALA A 85 -10.51 10.37 10.90
N ILE A 86 -10.00 11.09 9.90
CA ILE A 86 -10.37 12.47 9.61
C ILE A 86 -11.83 12.54 9.15
N VAL A 87 -12.26 11.65 8.24
CA VAL A 87 -13.66 11.56 7.77
C VAL A 87 -14.61 11.30 8.95
N ALA A 88 -14.23 10.42 9.89
CA ALA A 88 -15.00 10.16 11.10
C ALA A 88 -15.19 11.42 11.96
N ARG A 89 -14.13 12.23 12.12
CA ARG A 89 -14.21 13.50 12.87
C ARG A 89 -15.07 14.55 12.19
N PHE A 90 -15.10 14.59 10.87
CA PHE A 90 -15.98 15.51 10.13
C PHE A 90 -17.45 15.12 10.26
N GLY A 91 -17.76 13.84 10.46
CA GLY A 91 -19.12 13.39 10.80
C GLY A 91 -19.65 13.96 12.10
N GLU A 92 -18.81 13.99 13.15
CA GLU A 92 -19.17 14.58 14.45
C GLU A 92 -19.42 16.10 14.38
N MET A 93 -18.88 16.78 13.36
CA MET A 93 -18.95 18.24 13.21
C MET A 93 -20.22 18.73 12.48
N GLY A 94 -21.12 17.82 12.08
CA GLY A 94 -22.40 18.16 11.45
C GLY A 94 -22.30 18.62 9.99
N ILE A 95 -21.24 18.20 9.28
CA ILE A 95 -21.11 18.43 7.83
C ILE A 95 -22.14 17.57 7.09
N SER A 96 -22.79 18.14 6.06
CA SER A 96 -23.78 17.44 5.24
C SER A 96 -23.24 16.14 4.63
N GLU A 97 -24.04 15.08 4.68
CA GLU A 97 -23.66 13.74 4.16
C GLU A 97 -23.21 13.79 2.70
N ASP A 98 -23.88 14.60 1.87
CA ASP A 98 -23.53 14.79 0.44
C ASP A 98 -22.11 15.33 0.24
N LEU A 99 -21.67 16.26 1.10
CA LEU A 99 -20.32 16.84 0.99
C LEU A 99 -19.27 15.82 1.45
N ARG A 100 -19.62 14.99 2.44
CA ARG A 100 -18.76 13.94 2.98
C ARG A 100 -18.52 12.83 1.95
N ASP A 101 -19.56 12.42 1.24
CA ASP A 101 -19.49 11.42 0.16
C ASP A 101 -18.63 11.90 -1.03
N ILE A 102 -18.83 13.14 -1.47
CA ILE A 102 -18.05 13.72 -2.58
C ILE A 102 -16.58 13.87 -2.18
N LEU A 103 -16.32 14.30 -0.95
CA LEU A 103 -14.98 14.52 -0.44
C LEU A 103 -14.22 13.20 -0.25
N ASP A 104 -14.85 12.19 0.32
CA ASP A 104 -14.30 10.84 0.46
C ASP A 104 -14.01 10.22 -0.91
N GLY A 105 -14.92 10.38 -1.88
CA GLY A 105 -14.69 9.93 -3.26
C GLY A 105 -13.50 10.62 -3.93
N TYR A 106 -13.33 11.93 -3.72
CA TYR A 106 -12.20 12.68 -4.27
C TYR A 106 -10.87 12.28 -3.62
N PHE A 107 -10.83 12.17 -2.29
CA PHE A 107 -9.62 11.74 -1.58
C PHE A 107 -9.24 10.29 -1.95
N ALA A 108 -10.21 9.38 -1.98
CA ALA A 108 -10.00 8.00 -2.43
C ALA A 108 -9.41 7.93 -3.84
N LEU A 109 -9.91 8.74 -4.79
CA LEU A 109 -9.44 8.73 -6.19
C LEU A 109 -8.02 9.29 -6.31
N THR A 110 -7.70 10.37 -5.59
CA THR A 110 -6.34 10.93 -5.57
C THR A 110 -5.33 9.98 -4.93
N ILE A 111 -5.70 9.30 -3.85
CA ILE A 111 -4.87 8.28 -3.18
C ILE A 111 -4.70 7.03 -4.07
N ALA A 112 -5.78 6.55 -4.69
CA ALA A 112 -5.73 5.39 -5.58
C ALA A 112 -4.86 5.67 -6.81
N SER A 113 -5.04 6.83 -7.46
CA SER A 113 -4.24 7.21 -8.63
C SER A 113 -2.76 7.37 -8.29
N LEU A 114 -2.44 7.99 -7.14
CA LEU A 114 -1.08 8.08 -6.63
C LEU A 114 -0.47 6.69 -6.36
N TRP A 115 -1.25 5.78 -5.77
CA TRP A 115 -0.82 4.42 -5.46
C TRP A 115 -0.55 3.58 -6.72
N PHE A 116 -1.45 3.63 -7.71
CA PHE A 116 -1.25 2.96 -8.98
C PHE A 116 -0.05 3.54 -9.74
N ALA A 117 0.14 4.87 -9.71
CA ALA A 117 1.31 5.52 -10.30
C ALA A 117 2.61 5.07 -9.62
N ALA A 118 2.65 5.05 -8.28
CA ALA A 118 3.81 4.61 -7.51
C ALA A 118 4.15 3.14 -7.80
N ASN A 119 3.16 2.25 -7.84
CA ASN A 119 3.36 0.85 -8.20
C ASN A 119 3.82 0.68 -9.65
N ALA A 120 3.25 1.43 -10.59
CA ALA A 120 3.66 1.40 -12.00
C ALA A 120 5.12 1.86 -12.19
N ILE A 121 5.51 2.96 -11.52
CA ILE A 121 6.90 3.45 -11.53
C ILE A 121 7.83 2.41 -10.93
N PHE A 122 7.47 1.81 -9.80
CA PHE A 122 8.31 0.82 -9.13
C PHE A 122 8.49 -0.45 -9.97
N VAL A 123 7.42 -0.95 -10.60
CA VAL A 123 7.49 -2.09 -11.55
C VAL A 123 8.33 -1.74 -12.77
N TYR A 124 8.17 -0.54 -13.32
CA TYR A 124 8.96 -0.06 -14.46
C TYR A 124 10.46 0.01 -14.12
N VAL A 125 10.79 0.57 -12.96
CA VAL A 125 12.14 0.68 -12.45
C VAL A 125 12.77 -0.70 -12.25
N ILE A 126 12.08 -1.63 -11.59
CA ILE A 126 12.57 -3.01 -11.38
C ILE A 126 12.79 -3.74 -12.70
N ARG A 127 11.83 -3.69 -13.64
CA ARG A 127 11.99 -4.30 -14.97
C ARG A 127 13.21 -3.75 -15.69
N LYS A 128 13.44 -2.43 -15.62
CA LYS A 128 14.62 -1.78 -16.21
C LYS A 128 15.92 -2.21 -15.54
N TYR A 129 15.96 -2.30 -14.21
CA TYR A 129 17.15 -2.75 -13.47
C TYR A 129 17.48 -4.24 -13.71
N ILE A 130 16.48 -5.11 -13.78
CA ILE A 130 16.67 -6.54 -14.06
C ILE A 130 17.17 -6.76 -15.50
N CYS A 131 16.56 -6.08 -16.48
CA CYS A 131 16.93 -6.23 -17.89
C CYS A 131 18.33 -5.67 -18.19
N LYS A 132 18.71 -4.55 -17.54
CA LYS A 132 20.07 -4.02 -17.63
C LYS A 132 21.11 -5.01 -17.05
N ARG A 133 20.82 -5.61 -15.90
CA ARG A 133 21.73 -6.58 -15.25
C ARG A 133 21.86 -7.92 -15.98
N SER A 134 20.91 -8.31 -16.82
CA SER A 134 21.07 -9.50 -17.68
C SER A 134 21.96 -9.19 -18.89
N TRP A 135 21.90 -7.97 -19.42
CA TRP A 135 22.74 -7.53 -20.53
C TRP A 135 24.22 -7.42 -20.14
N ASP A 136 24.51 -6.92 -18.93
CA ASP A 136 25.89 -6.79 -18.41
C ASP A 136 26.55 -8.15 -18.07
N ARG A 137 25.80 -9.25 -18.11
CA ARG A 137 26.30 -10.62 -17.88
C ARG A 137 26.34 -11.48 -19.14
N ALA A 138 26.09 -10.92 -20.32
CA ALA A 138 26.28 -11.63 -21.58
C ALA A 138 27.80 -11.85 -21.81
N PRO A 139 28.31 -13.09 -21.80
CA PRO A 139 29.69 -13.36 -22.15
C PRO A 139 29.83 -13.12 -23.66
N TRP A 140 30.72 -12.21 -24.02
CA TRP A 140 31.37 -12.22 -25.33
C TRP A 140 32.49 -13.26 -25.30
#